data_AF-B6IKE8-F1
#
_entry.id   AF-B6IKE8-F1
#
_cell.length_a   1.000
_cell.length_b   1.000
_cell.length_c   1.000
_cell.angle_alpha   90.00
_cell.angle_beta   90.00
_cell.angle_gamma   90.00
#
_symmetry.space_group_name_H-M   'P 1'
#
loop_
_entity.id
_entity.type
_entity.pdbx_description
1 polymer ?
#
loop_
_entity_poly.entity_id
_entity_poly.type
_entity_poly.pdbx_seq_one_letter_code
_entity_poly.pdbx_strand_id
1 'polypeptide(L)'
;MCREKHGRKMVADSDLPSILETRIISRDFSHLSFAVSNWHEFETIQDEMNGGKIGFQNVFQMTCTVNNDIDLSWKMVHKQFPATQNLKTSDQSALLRNFMLKLWQIEPILDNIFNDEKYMNMNDEGFENLIVSFYERAFLEGQEMSREETLRIFQPYWSFYYLKMVMPIVVLDLERAELMSIIWLLFFDNGYTNISPECQEMCRNIKKVILRELKNYQEFR
;
A
#
# COMPACT_ATOMS: atom_id res chain seq x y z
N MET A 1 72.23 34.73 19.80
CA MET A 1 71.59 34.50 21.12
C MET A 1 71.09 33.07 21.14
N CYS A 2 71.54 32.29 22.13
CA CYS A 2 71.30 30.87 22.44
C CYS A 2 69.86 30.37 22.14
N ARG A 3 69.55 29.09 21.87
CA ARG A 3 70.19 27.82 22.25
C ARG A 3 69.56 26.65 21.44
N GLU A 4 70.36 25.61 21.21
CA GLU A 4 69.98 24.23 20.85
C GLU A 4 68.94 23.63 21.85
N LYS A 5 68.27 22.47 21.71
CA LYS A 5 68.62 21.13 21.18
C LYS A 5 67.43 20.16 21.46
N HIS A 6 67.49 18.96 20.85
CA HIS A 6 66.74 17.72 21.11
C HIS A 6 65.43 17.56 20.30
N GLY A 7 65.22 16.54 19.46
CA GLY A 7 65.87 15.24 19.31
C GLY A 7 64.91 14.11 19.67
N ARG A 8 64.29 13.46 18.67
CA ARG A 8 64.01 12.00 18.61
C ARG A 8 63.34 11.62 17.29
N LYS A 9 63.95 10.65 16.60
CA LYS A 9 63.32 9.81 15.56
C LYS A 9 62.64 8.61 16.25
N MET A 10 61.81 7.91 15.46
CA MET A 10 61.14 6.61 15.66
C MET A 10 59.67 6.75 16.13
N VAL A 11 58.69 5.97 15.66
CA VAL A 11 58.55 4.91 14.65
C VAL A 11 57.03 4.83 14.33
N ALA A 12 56.68 4.15 13.25
CA ALA A 12 55.35 3.86 12.72
C ALA A 12 54.21 3.70 13.76
N ASP A 13 53.02 4.19 13.40
CA ASP A 13 51.78 3.55 13.81
C ASP A 13 50.87 3.36 12.60
N SER A 14 50.54 2.09 12.41
CA SER A 14 49.64 1.50 11.44
C SER A 14 48.18 1.82 11.77
N ASP A 15 47.34 1.76 10.74
CA ASP A 15 45.89 1.50 10.84
C ASP A 15 45.04 2.48 11.66
N LEU A 16 44.55 3.52 11.00
CA LEU A 16 43.18 3.97 11.25
C LEU A 16 42.33 3.71 10.01
N PRO A 17 41.42 2.72 10.05
CA PRO A 17 40.38 2.59 9.06
C PRO A 17 39.53 3.86 9.09
N SER A 18 39.37 4.45 7.91
CA SER A 18 38.46 5.56 7.65
C SER A 18 37.11 5.33 8.34
N ILE A 19 36.73 6.23 9.24
CA ILE A 19 35.45 6.28 9.99
C ILE A 19 34.24 6.52 9.03
N LEU A 20 34.43 6.43 7.72
CA LEU A 20 33.38 6.40 6.69
C LEU A 20 32.80 5.01 6.44
N GLU A 21 32.96 4.05 7.35
CA GLU A 21 31.97 2.99 7.51
C GLU A 21 30.71 3.58 8.19
N THR A 22 30.07 4.52 7.48
CA THR A 22 28.65 4.78 7.66
C THR A 22 27.96 3.45 7.48
N ARG A 23 27.57 2.87 8.63
CA ARG A 23 26.76 1.67 8.79
C ARG A 23 25.87 1.47 7.57
N ILE A 24 26.30 0.58 6.68
CA ILE A 24 25.46 0.05 5.62
C ILE A 24 24.36 -0.69 6.37
N ILE A 25 23.22 -0.03 6.53
CA ILE A 25 22.00 -0.65 7.05
C ILE A 25 21.79 -1.90 6.19
N SER A 26 21.64 -3.05 6.86
CA SER A 26 21.51 -4.37 6.22
C SER A 26 20.59 -4.30 5.00
N ARG A 27 21.05 -4.87 3.88
CA ARG A 27 20.39 -4.90 2.57
C ARG A 27 19.18 -5.86 2.51
N ASP A 28 18.60 -6.23 3.64
CA ASP A 28 17.38 -7.07 3.70
C ASP A 28 16.10 -6.24 3.56
N PHE A 29 16.09 -5.29 2.62
CA PHE A 29 14.85 -4.66 2.19
C PHE A 29 14.31 -5.42 1.00
N SER A 30 13.03 -5.74 1.05
CA SER A 30 12.35 -6.55 0.06
C SER A 30 12.49 -5.96 -1.35
N HIS A 31 13.06 -6.75 -2.24
CA HIS A 31 13.09 -6.43 -3.66
C HIS A 31 11.65 -6.29 -4.17
N LEU A 32 11.43 -5.32 -5.07
CA LEU A 32 10.19 -5.16 -5.83
C LEU A 32 9.67 -6.49 -6.42
N SER A 33 10.58 -7.41 -6.76
CA SER A 33 10.26 -8.76 -7.21
C SER A 33 9.38 -9.57 -6.25
N PHE A 34 9.48 -9.34 -4.94
CA PHE A 34 8.65 -10.04 -3.94
C PHE A 34 7.35 -9.32 -3.61
N ALA A 35 7.25 -8.02 -3.92
CA ALA A 35 6.04 -7.23 -3.64
C ALA A 35 4.84 -7.78 -4.42
N VAL A 36 5.07 -8.15 -5.69
CA VAL A 36 4.04 -8.72 -6.56
C VAL A 36 3.58 -10.09 -6.07
N SER A 37 4.50 -10.99 -5.72
CA SER A 37 4.14 -12.33 -5.24
C SER A 37 3.42 -12.29 -3.90
N ASN A 38 3.87 -11.43 -2.98
CA ASN A 38 3.23 -11.29 -1.67
C ASN A 38 1.84 -10.68 -1.76
N TRP A 39 1.63 -9.74 -2.70
CA TRP A 39 0.31 -9.20 -2.97
C TRP A 39 -0.64 -10.26 -3.55
N HIS A 40 -0.17 -11.05 -4.51
CA HIS A 40 -0.99 -12.11 -5.09
C HIS A 40 -1.43 -13.16 -4.06
N GLU A 41 -0.54 -13.51 -3.13
CA GLU A 41 -0.87 -14.38 -1.99
C GLU A 41 -1.90 -13.72 -1.05
N PHE A 42 -1.76 -12.42 -0.78
CA PHE A 42 -2.74 -11.66 -0.01
C PHE A 42 -4.13 -11.70 -0.67
N GLU A 43 -4.22 -11.39 -1.98
CA GLU A 43 -5.48 -11.43 -2.75
C GLU A 43 -6.13 -12.82 -2.68
N THR A 44 -5.33 -13.87 -2.87
CA THR A 44 -5.82 -15.26 -2.85
C THR A 44 -6.42 -15.63 -1.50
N ILE A 45 -5.73 -15.32 -0.40
CA ILE A 45 -6.21 -15.65 0.94
C ILE A 45 -7.42 -14.79 1.29
N GLN A 46 -7.42 -13.52 0.89
CA GLN A 46 -8.54 -12.61 1.12
C GLN A 46 -9.81 -13.10 0.43
N ASP A 47 -9.73 -13.50 -0.85
CA ASP A 47 -10.84 -14.06 -1.61
C ASP A 47 -11.42 -15.32 -0.94
N GLU A 48 -10.56 -16.23 -0.47
CA GLU A 48 -10.97 -17.45 0.24
C GLU A 48 -11.67 -17.15 1.57
N MET A 49 -11.13 -16.22 2.35
CA MET A 49 -11.67 -15.87 3.68
C MET A 49 -12.98 -15.09 3.61
N ASN A 50 -13.12 -14.25 2.58
CA ASN A 50 -14.24 -13.32 2.44
C ASN A 50 -15.36 -13.89 1.55
N GLY A 51 -15.22 -15.12 1.06
CA GLY A 51 -16.26 -15.82 0.29
C GLY A 51 -16.39 -15.37 -1.17
N GLY A 52 -15.31 -14.85 -1.76
CA GLY A 52 -15.23 -14.38 -3.14
C GLY A 52 -14.55 -13.02 -3.27
N LYS A 53 -14.32 -12.58 -4.52
CA LYS A 53 -13.67 -11.29 -4.80
C LYS A 53 -14.49 -10.11 -4.28
N ILE A 54 -13.80 -9.11 -3.75
CA ILE A 54 -14.37 -7.85 -3.25
C ILE A 54 -15.28 -7.17 -4.30
N GLY A 55 -14.93 -7.27 -5.58
CA GLY A 55 -15.73 -6.74 -6.69
C GLY A 55 -17.13 -7.36 -6.86
N PHE A 56 -17.48 -8.40 -6.09
CA PHE A 56 -18.81 -9.03 -6.05
C PHE A 56 -19.51 -8.91 -4.69
N GLN A 57 -18.92 -8.19 -3.74
CA GLN A 57 -19.50 -8.01 -2.41
C GLN A 57 -20.35 -6.74 -2.36
N ASN A 58 -21.47 -6.81 -1.66
CA ASN A 58 -22.20 -5.61 -1.28
C ASN A 58 -21.52 -4.90 -0.09
N VAL A 59 -21.89 -3.64 0.15
CA VAL A 59 -21.30 -2.81 1.20
C VAL A 59 -21.43 -3.43 2.59
N PHE A 60 -22.53 -4.16 2.88
CA PHE A 60 -22.69 -4.84 4.16
C PHE A 60 -21.66 -5.95 4.32
N GLN A 61 -21.51 -6.83 3.33
CA GLN A 61 -20.51 -7.90 3.33
C GLN A 61 -19.09 -7.34 3.48
N MET A 62 -18.75 -6.30 2.71
CA MET A 62 -17.44 -5.63 2.78
C MET A 62 -17.17 -5.05 4.18
N THR A 63 -18.19 -4.47 4.84
CA THR A 63 -18.02 -3.97 6.22
C THR A 63 -17.88 -5.10 7.25
N CYS A 64 -18.40 -6.29 6.98
CA CYS A 64 -18.23 -7.45 7.87
C CYS A 64 -16.81 -8.05 7.79
N THR A 65 -16.07 -7.84 6.70
CA THR A 65 -14.74 -8.44 6.49
C THR A 65 -13.58 -7.55 6.95
N VAL A 66 -13.83 -6.30 7.34
CA VAL A 66 -12.79 -5.30 7.70
C VAL A 66 -11.74 -5.86 8.66
N ASN A 67 -12.17 -6.59 9.70
CA ASN A 67 -11.23 -7.13 10.69
C ASN A 67 -10.30 -8.18 10.08
N ASN A 68 -10.83 -9.04 9.20
CA ASN A 68 -10.02 -10.00 8.46
C ASN A 68 -9.04 -9.28 7.54
N ASP A 69 -9.49 -8.24 6.85
CA ASP A 69 -8.65 -7.45 5.93
C ASP A 69 -7.53 -6.74 6.69
N ILE A 70 -7.78 -6.23 7.89
CA ILE A 70 -6.77 -5.65 8.80
C ILE A 70 -5.71 -6.71 9.15
N ASP A 71 -6.13 -7.89 9.59
CA ASP A 71 -5.23 -8.95 10.01
C ASP A 71 -4.38 -9.48 8.84
N LEU A 72 -4.99 -9.67 7.66
CA LEU A 72 -4.30 -10.08 6.44
C LEU A 72 -3.34 -9.01 5.93
N SER A 73 -3.76 -7.74 5.93
CA SER A 73 -2.90 -6.62 5.55
C SER A 73 -1.67 -6.56 6.45
N TRP A 74 -1.84 -6.76 7.75
CA TRP A 74 -0.72 -6.77 8.68
C TRP A 74 0.25 -7.94 8.46
N LYS A 75 -0.28 -9.15 8.19
CA LYS A 75 0.56 -10.32 7.85
C LYS A 75 1.39 -10.05 6.60
N MET A 76 0.79 -9.45 5.57
CA MET A 76 1.49 -9.09 4.34
C MET A 76 2.57 -8.04 4.60
N VAL A 77 2.26 -6.99 5.37
CA VAL A 77 3.23 -5.95 5.77
C VAL A 77 4.41 -6.55 6.52
N HIS A 78 4.15 -7.41 7.50
CA HIS A 78 5.17 -8.05 8.31
C HIS A 78 6.09 -8.95 7.47
N LYS A 79 5.52 -9.67 6.49
CA LYS A 79 6.27 -10.51 5.55
C LYS A 79 7.15 -9.67 4.61
N GLN A 80 6.61 -8.58 4.08
CA GLN A 80 7.30 -7.73 3.10
C GLN A 80 8.30 -6.77 3.75
N PHE A 81 8.05 -6.30 4.97
CA PHE A 81 8.86 -5.30 5.66
C PHE A 81 9.19 -5.74 7.08
N PRO A 82 10.19 -6.61 7.28
CA PRO A 82 10.55 -7.13 8.61
C PRO A 82 10.87 -6.05 9.64
N ALA A 83 11.32 -4.87 9.21
CA ALA A 83 11.56 -3.71 10.09
C ALA A 83 10.32 -3.31 10.93
N THR A 84 9.11 -3.66 10.47
CA THR A 84 7.83 -3.39 11.16
C THR A 84 7.60 -4.26 12.40
N GLN A 85 8.38 -5.35 12.59
CA GLN A 85 8.27 -6.25 13.74
C GLN A 85 8.42 -5.56 15.09
N ASN A 86 9.24 -4.52 15.14
CA ASN A 86 9.56 -3.82 16.39
C ASN A 86 8.61 -2.66 16.68
N LEU A 87 7.57 -2.44 15.85
CA LEU A 87 6.60 -1.40 16.09
C LEU A 87 5.75 -1.72 17.33
N LYS A 88 5.45 -0.68 18.12
CA LYS A 88 4.46 -0.77 19.19
C LYS A 88 3.11 -1.11 18.59
N THR A 89 2.31 -1.94 19.28
CA THR A 89 0.94 -2.31 18.84
C THR A 89 0.07 -1.09 18.52
N SER A 90 0.27 0.04 19.22
CA SER A 90 -0.41 1.30 18.93
C SER A 90 -0.07 1.86 17.54
N ASP A 91 1.21 1.82 17.15
CA ASP A 91 1.67 2.29 15.84
C ASP A 91 1.19 1.36 14.73
N GLN A 92 1.25 0.04 14.94
CA GLN A 92 0.72 -0.95 14.00
C GLN A 92 -0.78 -0.69 13.74
N SER A 93 -1.54 -0.51 14.82
CA SER A 93 -2.98 -0.23 14.74
C SER A 93 -3.28 1.11 14.06
N ALA A 94 -2.44 2.12 14.29
CA ALA A 94 -2.60 3.44 13.67
C ALA A 94 -2.30 3.39 12.17
N LEU A 95 -1.23 2.72 11.74
CA LEU A 95 -0.92 2.52 10.32
C LEU A 95 -2.07 1.82 9.60
N LEU A 96 -2.55 0.69 10.14
CA LEU A 96 -3.65 -0.08 9.56
C LEU A 96 -4.93 0.75 9.48
N ARG A 97 -5.34 1.43 10.56
CA ARG A 97 -6.55 2.27 10.55
C ARG A 97 -6.52 3.38 9.51
N ASN A 98 -5.38 4.04 9.33
CA ASN A 98 -5.25 5.10 8.33
C ASN A 98 -5.18 4.53 6.90
N PHE A 99 -4.67 3.32 6.73
CA PHE A 99 -4.51 2.67 5.44
C PHE A 99 -5.78 1.97 4.92
N MET A 100 -6.58 1.32 5.78
CA MET A 100 -7.71 0.47 5.34
C MET A 100 -8.71 1.19 4.42
N LEU A 101 -9.09 2.42 4.76
CA LEU A 101 -10.00 3.18 3.91
C LEU A 101 -9.39 3.52 2.55
N LYS A 102 -8.06 3.72 2.49
CA LYS A 102 -7.37 3.93 1.22
C LYS A 102 -7.27 2.64 0.41
N LEU A 103 -7.03 1.51 1.08
CA LEU A 103 -7.02 0.20 0.44
C LEU A 103 -8.35 -0.06 -0.27
N TRP A 104 -9.48 0.17 0.39
CA TRP A 104 -10.82 0.04 -0.20
C TRP A 104 -11.08 0.98 -1.39
N GLN A 105 -10.39 2.12 -1.47
CA GLN A 105 -10.44 2.98 -2.65
C GLN A 105 -9.51 2.47 -3.76
N ILE A 106 -8.39 1.83 -3.44
CA ILE A 106 -7.45 1.32 -4.44
C ILE A 106 -7.93 0.01 -5.05
N GLU A 107 -8.60 -0.85 -4.29
CA GLU A 107 -9.08 -2.15 -4.74
C GLU A 107 -9.94 -2.08 -6.02
N PRO A 108 -10.95 -1.20 -6.15
CA PRO A 108 -11.70 -1.05 -7.40
C PRO A 108 -10.84 -0.60 -8.59
N ILE A 109 -9.75 0.15 -8.34
CA ILE A 109 -8.82 0.58 -9.39
C ILE A 109 -7.99 -0.62 -9.86
N LEU A 110 -7.50 -1.43 -8.93
CA LEU A 110 -6.77 -2.67 -9.26
C LEU A 110 -7.67 -3.66 -9.99
N ASP A 111 -8.92 -3.85 -9.54
CA ASP A 111 -9.87 -4.74 -10.22
C ASP A 111 -10.17 -4.25 -11.63
N ASN A 112 -10.25 -2.93 -11.84
CA ASN A 112 -10.41 -2.36 -13.18
C ASN A 112 -9.20 -2.66 -14.08
N ILE A 113 -7.98 -2.46 -13.58
CA ILE A 113 -6.74 -2.70 -14.33
C ILE A 113 -6.54 -4.20 -14.63
N PHE A 114 -6.81 -5.07 -13.66
CA PHE A 114 -6.56 -6.51 -13.80
C PHE A 114 -7.68 -7.27 -14.50
N ASN A 115 -8.84 -6.64 -14.73
CA ASN A 115 -9.95 -7.19 -15.50
C ASN A 115 -10.39 -6.19 -16.59
N ASP A 116 -9.43 -5.59 -17.28
CA ASP A 116 -9.64 -4.53 -18.28
C ASP A 116 -10.71 -4.89 -19.32
N GLU A 117 -10.69 -6.10 -19.88
CA GLU A 117 -11.66 -6.57 -20.87
C GLU A 117 -13.10 -6.53 -20.35
N LYS A 118 -13.32 -6.87 -19.06
CA LYS A 118 -14.64 -6.82 -18.41
C LYS A 118 -15.15 -5.38 -18.38
N TYR A 119 -14.29 -4.44 -18.00
CA TYR A 119 -14.68 -3.04 -17.80
C TYR A 119 -14.76 -2.25 -19.12
N MET A 120 -13.90 -2.57 -20.09
CA MET A 120 -13.95 -1.97 -21.43
C MET A 120 -15.21 -2.36 -22.21
N ASN A 121 -15.72 -3.58 -21.98
CA ASN A 121 -16.94 -4.08 -22.61
C ASN A 121 -18.21 -3.83 -21.77
N MET A 122 -18.09 -3.15 -20.62
CA MET A 122 -19.23 -2.85 -19.76
C MET A 122 -20.12 -1.77 -20.38
N ASN A 123 -21.40 -2.08 -20.57
CA ASN A 123 -22.40 -1.12 -21.00
C ASN A 123 -23.02 -0.38 -19.80
N ASP A 124 -23.85 0.63 -20.07
CA ASP A 124 -24.52 1.44 -19.04
C ASP A 124 -25.34 0.58 -18.06
N GLU A 125 -26.09 -0.40 -18.57
CA GLU A 125 -26.87 -1.33 -17.73
C GLU A 125 -25.98 -2.16 -16.79
N GLY A 126 -24.84 -2.63 -17.29
CA GLY A 126 -23.83 -3.35 -16.50
C GLY A 126 -23.24 -2.48 -15.40
N PHE A 127 -22.98 -1.21 -15.70
CA PHE A 127 -22.50 -0.23 -14.71
C PHE A 127 -23.57 0.08 -13.65
N GLU A 128 -24.82 0.27 -14.06
CA GLU A 128 -25.94 0.43 -13.13
C GLU A 128 -26.13 -0.80 -12.23
N ASN A 129 -26.03 -2.00 -12.79
CA ASN A 129 -26.13 -3.25 -12.03
C ASN A 129 -25.01 -3.37 -10.99
N LEU A 130 -23.79 -2.94 -11.32
CA LEU A 130 -22.69 -2.89 -10.36
C LEU A 130 -23.04 -1.98 -9.18
N ILE A 131 -23.54 -0.78 -9.44
CA ILE A 131 -23.96 0.17 -8.38
C ILE A 131 -25.08 -0.43 -7.53
N VAL A 132 -26.13 -0.97 -8.17
CA VAL A 132 -27.30 -1.49 -7.47
C VAL A 132 -26.92 -2.67 -6.58
N SER A 133 -26.18 -3.65 -7.13
CA SER A 133 -25.71 -4.83 -6.40
C SER A 133 -24.85 -4.47 -5.19
N PHE A 134 -24.09 -3.38 -5.25
CA PHE A 134 -23.26 -2.93 -4.14
C PHE A 134 -24.08 -2.48 -2.91
N TYR A 135 -25.30 -1.97 -3.12
CA TYR A 135 -26.19 -1.55 -2.04
C TYR A 135 -27.27 -2.58 -1.70
N GLU A 136 -27.34 -3.71 -2.42
CA GLU A 136 -28.25 -4.79 -2.09
C GLU A 136 -27.99 -5.31 -0.68
N ARG A 137 -29.06 -5.57 0.08
CA ARG A 137 -29.01 -6.11 1.45
C ARG A 137 -28.24 -5.24 2.45
N ALA A 138 -27.92 -3.99 2.09
CA ALA A 138 -27.32 -3.01 2.99
C ALA A 138 -28.34 -2.39 3.95
N PHE A 139 -29.62 -2.50 3.62
CA PHE A 139 -30.74 -1.93 4.38
C PHE A 139 -31.49 -3.01 5.16
N LEU A 140 -32.16 -2.58 6.24
CA LEU A 140 -33.05 -3.45 7.00
C LEU A 140 -34.24 -3.88 6.14
N GLU A 141 -34.81 -5.05 6.44
CA GLU A 141 -35.98 -5.56 5.76
C GLU A 141 -37.15 -4.55 5.81
N GLY A 142 -37.70 -4.21 4.64
CA GLY A 142 -38.75 -3.20 4.47
C GLY A 142 -38.25 -1.75 4.39
N GLN A 143 -36.92 -1.53 4.43
CA GLN A 143 -36.27 -0.23 4.24
C GLN A 143 -35.32 -0.22 3.04
N GLU A 144 -35.41 -1.23 2.18
CA GLU A 144 -34.62 -1.31 0.96
C GLU A 144 -34.98 -0.18 0.01
N MET A 145 -33.96 0.40 -0.62
CA MET A 145 -34.18 1.37 -1.69
C MET A 145 -34.50 0.65 -2.99
N SER A 146 -35.39 1.24 -3.78
CA SER A 146 -35.61 0.77 -5.16
C SER A 146 -34.35 0.94 -6.01
N ARG A 147 -34.30 0.23 -7.15
CA ARG A 147 -33.24 0.39 -8.15
C ARG A 147 -33.13 1.87 -8.57
N GLU A 148 -34.27 2.48 -8.88
CA GLU A 148 -34.38 3.85 -9.37
C GLU A 148 -33.87 4.85 -8.33
N GLU A 149 -34.21 4.66 -7.05
CA GLU A 149 -33.72 5.51 -5.96
C GLU A 149 -32.22 5.32 -5.73
N THR A 150 -31.73 4.08 -5.80
CA THR A 150 -30.31 3.74 -5.66
C THR A 150 -29.48 4.43 -6.73
N LEU A 151 -29.89 4.33 -8.00
CA LEU A 151 -29.20 4.99 -9.10
C LEU A 151 -29.28 6.51 -8.97
N ARG A 152 -30.47 7.07 -8.69
CA ARG A 152 -30.65 8.52 -8.52
C ARG A 152 -29.73 9.11 -7.46
N ILE A 153 -29.50 8.39 -6.36
CA ILE A 153 -28.66 8.85 -5.24
C ILE A 153 -27.18 8.57 -5.50
N PHE A 154 -26.82 7.34 -5.88
CA PHE A 154 -25.44 6.88 -5.82
C PHE A 154 -24.71 6.93 -7.17
N GLN A 155 -25.39 6.75 -8.30
CA GLN A 155 -24.74 6.75 -9.62
C GLN A 155 -23.91 8.01 -9.89
N PRO A 156 -24.30 9.23 -9.49
CA PRO A 156 -23.45 10.42 -9.67
C PRO A 156 -22.10 10.31 -8.95
N TYR A 157 -22.07 9.73 -7.74
CA TYR A 157 -20.83 9.55 -6.97
C TYR A 157 -19.93 8.48 -7.59
N TRP A 158 -20.52 7.36 -8.01
CA TRP A 158 -19.79 6.30 -8.71
C TRP A 158 -19.22 6.77 -10.05
N SER A 159 -20.01 7.52 -10.82
CA SER A 159 -19.56 8.11 -12.09
C SER A 159 -18.43 9.12 -11.86
N PHE A 160 -18.57 9.99 -10.85
CA PHE A 160 -17.53 10.94 -10.49
C PHE A 160 -16.24 10.22 -10.08
N TYR A 161 -16.36 9.23 -9.19
CA TYR A 161 -15.24 8.41 -8.73
C TYR A 161 -14.54 7.72 -9.90
N TYR A 162 -15.28 7.06 -10.78
CA TYR A 162 -14.72 6.39 -11.95
C TYR A 162 -13.98 7.37 -12.87
N LEU A 163 -14.60 8.49 -13.23
CA LEU A 163 -14.02 9.46 -14.16
C LEU A 163 -12.85 10.25 -13.57
N LYS A 164 -12.84 10.49 -12.26
CA LYS A 164 -11.85 11.37 -11.60
C LYS A 164 -10.76 10.63 -10.85
N MET A 165 -10.97 9.36 -10.49
CA MET A 165 -9.99 8.56 -9.77
C MET A 165 -9.55 7.34 -10.57
N VAL A 166 -10.50 6.50 -11.01
CA VAL A 166 -10.17 5.22 -11.67
C VAL A 166 -9.52 5.45 -13.04
N MET A 167 -10.22 6.12 -13.95
CA MET A 167 -9.77 6.32 -15.33
C MET A 167 -8.38 7.00 -15.43
N PRO A 168 -8.08 8.08 -14.68
CA PRO A 168 -6.76 8.68 -14.72
C PRO A 168 -5.63 7.73 -14.35
N ILE A 169 -5.85 6.80 -13.41
CA ILE A 169 -4.83 5.82 -13.00
C ILE A 169 -4.71 4.69 -14.03
N VAL A 170 -5.84 4.22 -14.57
CA VAL A 170 -5.86 3.19 -15.64
C VAL A 170 -5.07 3.66 -16.86
N VAL A 171 -5.23 4.93 -17.26
CA VAL A 171 -4.53 5.51 -18.43
C VAL A 171 -3.02 5.67 -18.22
N LEU A 172 -2.52 5.60 -16.98
CA LEU A 172 -1.08 5.61 -16.72
C LEU A 172 -0.37 4.30 -17.13
N ASP A 173 -1.14 3.24 -17.38
CA ASP A 173 -0.62 1.93 -17.82
C ASP A 173 0.55 1.42 -16.94
N LEU A 174 0.32 1.52 -15.62
CA LEU A 174 1.31 1.15 -14.62
C LEU A 174 1.43 -0.36 -14.53
N GLU A 175 2.66 -0.85 -14.54
CA GLU A 175 2.92 -2.26 -14.33
C GLU A 175 2.60 -2.66 -12.88
N ARG A 176 2.33 -3.95 -12.66
CA ARG A 176 1.97 -4.47 -11.33
C ARG A 176 3.00 -4.09 -10.26
N ALA A 177 4.29 -4.09 -10.59
CA ALA A 177 5.34 -3.66 -9.65
C ALA A 177 5.22 -2.18 -9.25
N GLU A 178 4.86 -1.31 -10.18
CA GLU A 178 4.64 0.12 -9.94
C GLU A 178 3.39 0.35 -9.08
N LEU A 179 2.29 -0.35 -9.39
CA LEU A 179 1.06 -0.32 -8.60
C LEU A 179 1.31 -0.77 -7.15
N MET A 180 2.02 -1.88 -6.95
CA MET A 180 2.36 -2.36 -5.61
C MET A 180 3.25 -1.38 -4.87
N SER A 181 4.20 -0.74 -5.56
CA SER A 181 5.02 0.32 -4.98
C SER A 181 4.17 1.47 -4.47
N ILE A 182 3.18 1.93 -5.25
CA ILE A 182 2.26 3.00 -4.84
C ILE A 182 1.47 2.61 -3.60
N ILE A 183 0.96 1.38 -3.53
CA ILE A 183 0.24 0.88 -2.35
C ILE A 183 1.14 0.91 -1.12
N TRP A 184 2.38 0.49 -1.24
CA TRP A 184 3.33 0.55 -0.13
C TRP A 184 3.71 1.98 0.27
N LEU A 185 3.82 2.89 -0.69
CA LEU A 185 4.01 4.32 -0.40
C LEU A 185 2.81 4.91 0.36
N LEU A 186 1.59 4.42 0.10
CA LEU A 186 0.39 4.79 0.83
C LEU A 186 0.33 4.14 2.22
N PHE A 187 0.79 2.90 2.38
CA PHE A 187 0.86 2.25 3.69
C PHE A 187 1.85 2.97 4.63
N PHE A 188 3.06 3.24 4.14
CA PHE A 188 4.13 3.91 4.90
C PHE A 188 4.06 5.43 4.81
N ASP A 189 2.88 6.01 4.93
CA ASP A 189 2.72 7.46 5.03
C ASP A 189 3.15 7.95 6.41
N ASN A 190 4.28 8.64 6.44
CA ASN A 190 4.82 9.24 7.65
C ASN A 190 4.02 10.46 8.15
N GLY A 191 2.98 10.88 7.44
CA GLY A 191 2.05 11.94 7.81
C GLY A 191 0.79 11.46 8.53
N TYR A 192 0.67 10.14 8.78
CA TYR A 192 -0.49 9.62 9.49
C TYR A 192 -0.65 10.17 10.90
N THR A 193 -1.89 10.23 11.34
CA THR A 193 -2.24 10.63 12.70
C THR A 193 -2.00 9.47 13.66
N ASN A 194 -1.67 9.80 14.92
CA ASN A 194 -1.52 8.83 16.00
C ASN A 194 -0.41 7.79 15.82
N ILE A 195 0.61 8.10 15.01
CA ILE A 195 1.86 7.35 14.96
C ILE A 195 2.97 8.07 15.72
N SER A 196 3.80 7.30 16.42
CA SER A 196 4.95 7.79 17.18
C SER A 196 6.02 8.43 16.28
N PRO A 197 6.88 9.33 16.81
CA PRO A 197 8.02 9.85 16.06
C PRO A 197 8.94 8.75 15.51
N GLU A 198 9.11 7.66 16.27
CA GLU A 198 9.89 6.50 15.83
C GLU A 198 9.24 5.80 14.62
N CYS A 199 7.92 5.62 14.65
CA CYS A 199 7.16 5.06 13.53
C CYS A 199 7.20 5.98 12.30
N GLN A 200 7.08 7.30 12.48
CA GLN A 200 7.22 8.27 11.40
C GLN A 200 8.59 8.18 10.72
N GLU A 201 9.67 8.06 11.50
CA GLU A 201 11.03 7.92 10.96
C GLU A 201 11.21 6.59 10.22
N MET A 202 10.67 5.49 10.76
CA MET A 202 10.65 4.19 10.08
C MET A 202 9.92 4.28 8.74
N CYS A 203 8.72 4.88 8.71
CA CYS A 203 7.94 5.07 7.48
C CYS A 203 8.71 5.91 6.46
N ARG A 204 9.35 7.01 6.88
CA ARG A 204 10.20 7.84 6.00
C ARG A 204 11.33 7.02 5.38
N ASN A 205 11.99 6.16 6.15
CA ASN A 205 13.11 5.36 5.66
C ASN A 205 12.66 4.25 4.72
N ILE A 206 11.56 3.55 5.03
CA ILE A 206 10.96 2.56 4.12
C ILE A 206 10.52 3.24 2.80
N LYS A 207 9.88 4.41 2.88
CA LYS A 207 9.46 5.19 1.70
C LYS A 207 10.63 5.53 0.79
N LYS A 208 11.78 5.95 1.34
CA LYS A 208 13.00 6.22 0.55
C LYS A 208 13.50 4.97 -0.16
N VAL A 209 13.44 3.81 0.49
CA VAL A 209 13.82 2.53 -0.12
C VAL A 209 12.88 2.20 -1.27
N ILE A 210 11.56 2.23 -1.06
CA ILE A 210 10.56 1.96 -2.11
C ILE A 210 10.78 2.88 -3.31
N LEU A 211 10.95 4.19 -3.10
CA LEU A 211 11.19 5.15 -4.19
C LEU A 211 12.48 4.86 -4.96
N ARG A 212 13.56 4.45 -4.27
CA ARG A 212 14.82 4.08 -4.91
C ARG A 212 14.65 2.82 -5.76
N GLU A 213 13.99 1.79 -5.23
CA GLU A 213 13.74 0.55 -5.97
C GLU A 213 12.83 0.81 -7.18
N LEU A 214 11.78 1.62 -7.02
CA LEU A 214 10.89 2.02 -8.12
C LEU A 214 11.63 2.78 -9.21
N LYS A 215 12.51 3.73 -8.83
CA LYS A 215 13.36 4.44 -9.79
C LYS A 215 14.26 3.48 -10.56
N ASN A 216 14.93 2.56 -9.86
CA ASN A 216 15.76 1.55 -10.51
C ASN A 216 14.93 0.70 -11.49
N TYR A 217 13.76 0.22 -11.06
CA TYR A 217 12.85 -0.56 -11.90
C TYR A 217 12.50 0.17 -13.20
N GLN A 218 12.15 1.46 -13.12
CA GLN A 218 11.80 2.28 -14.27
C GLN A 218 12.99 2.60 -15.19
N GLU A 219 14.20 2.73 -14.64
CA GLU A 219 15.42 2.96 -15.43
C GLU A 219 15.86 1.71 -16.24
N PHE A 220 15.48 0.51 -15.79
CA PHE A 220 15.79 -0.76 -16.45
C PHE A 220 14.59 -1.39 -17.18
N ARG A 221 13.49 -0.64 -17.35
CA ARG A 221 12.31 -1.01 -18.14
C ARG A 221 12.54 -0.80 -19.64
#